data_AF-A0A3N5RGJ7-F1
#
_entry.id   AF-A0A3N5RGJ7-F1
#
_cell.length_a   1.000
_cell.length_b   1.000
_cell.length_c   1.000
_cell.angle_alpha   90.00
_cell.angle_beta   90.00
_cell.angle_gamma   90.00
#
_symmetry.space_group_name_H-M   'P 1'
#
loop_
_entity.id
_entity.type
_entity.pdbx_description
1 polymer ?
#
loop_
_entity_poly.entity_id
_entity_poly.type
_entity_poly.pdbx_seq_one_letter_code
_entity_poly.pdbx_strand_id
1 'polypeptide(L)'
;MDEIVIKIDKDKIRNELDNIKIHKFNFDNEFNFDFDFDEHEINMEELEKEMERLDEEMDDLSLEMKELDKEMKILDNFLKDIKNELVKDGFIKTTEDEINLELSKDEMEINGEKTSSSIHEKYKELYKKHYNKEIDEKIKFQIN
;
A
#
# COMPACT_ATOMS: atom_id res chain seq x y z
N MET A 1 -8.04 -13.12 49.39
CA MET A 1 -8.45 -12.98 47.99
C MET A 1 -9.54 -14.00 47.81
N ASP A 2 -10.79 -13.56 47.74
CA ASP A 2 -11.93 -14.47 47.66
C ASP A 2 -12.24 -14.76 46.19
N GLU A 3 -12.23 -16.04 45.84
CA GLU A 3 -12.49 -16.53 44.49
C GLU A 3 -14.01 -16.48 44.21
N ILE A 4 -14.42 -15.74 43.20
CA ILE A 4 -15.82 -15.71 42.74
C ILE A 4 -16.05 -16.93 41.85
N VAL A 5 -16.79 -17.91 42.35
CA VAL A 5 -17.22 -19.08 41.58
C VAL A 5 -18.58 -18.76 40.94
N ILE A 6 -18.59 -18.53 39.62
CA ILE A 6 -19.82 -18.37 38.85
C ILE A 6 -20.39 -19.76 38.55
N LYS A 7 -21.52 -20.08 39.19
CA LYS A 7 -22.29 -21.29 38.85
C LYS A 7 -23.11 -21.04 37.59
N ILE A 8 -22.67 -21.63 36.48
CA ILE A 8 -23.39 -21.62 35.21
C ILE A 8 -24.30 -22.87 35.16
N ASP A 9 -25.61 -22.65 35.11
CA ASP A 9 -26.61 -23.71 34.94
C ASP A 9 -26.68 -24.13 33.47
N LYS A 10 -26.06 -25.27 33.17
CA LYS A 10 -25.93 -25.79 31.81
C LYS A 10 -27.27 -26.24 31.22
N ASP A 11 -28.22 -26.65 32.05
CA ASP A 11 -29.53 -27.11 31.60
C ASP A 11 -30.40 -25.92 31.19
N LYS A 12 -30.28 -24.80 31.90
CA LYS A 12 -30.93 -23.54 31.51
C LYS A 12 -30.43 -23.02 30.16
N ILE A 13 -29.11 -23.02 29.94
CA ILE A 13 -28.53 -22.60 28.64
C ILE A 13 -28.98 -23.53 27.51
N ARG A 14 -29.04 -24.84 27.76
CA ARG A 14 -29.47 -25.81 26.75
C ARG A 14 -30.93 -25.60 26.34
N ASN A 15 -31.82 -25.38 27.32
CA ASN A 15 -33.23 -25.12 27.04
C ASN A 15 -33.44 -23.81 26.26
N GLU A 16 -32.65 -22.76 26.54
CA GLU A 16 -32.70 -21.52 25.77
C GLU A 16 -32.20 -21.71 24.34
N LEU A 17 -31.13 -22.48 24.12
CA LEU A 17 -30.63 -22.81 22.77
C LEU A 17 -31.60 -23.70 21.97
N ASP A 18 -32.25 -24.66 22.63
CA ASP A 18 -33.27 -25.50 22.00
C ASP A 18 -34.53 -24.69 21.66
N ASN A 19 -34.93 -23.73 22.49
CA ASN A 19 -36.02 -22.79 22.17
C ASN A 19 -35.70 -21.86 20.99
N ILE A 20 -34.44 -21.41 20.88
CA ILE A 20 -33.97 -20.61 19.72
C ILE A 20 -33.97 -21.46 18.45
N LYS A 21 -33.55 -22.73 18.53
CA LYS A 21 -33.60 -23.65 17.38
C LYS A 21 -35.03 -23.97 16.95
N ILE A 22 -35.96 -24.19 17.88
CA ILE A 22 -37.37 -24.40 17.57
C ILE A 22 -37.97 -23.16 16.91
N HIS A 23 -37.63 -21.95 17.37
CA HIS A 23 -38.03 -20.70 16.70
C HIS A 23 -37.45 -20.57 15.29
N LYS A 24 -36.24 -21.08 15.04
CA LYS A 24 -35.59 -21.05 13.73
C LYS A 24 -36.10 -22.12 12.76
N PHE A 25 -36.69 -23.21 13.26
CA PHE A 25 -37.17 -24.35 12.46
C PHE A 25 -38.68 -24.33 12.17
N ASN A 26 -39.45 -23.47 12.86
CA ASN A 26 -40.87 -23.24 12.57
C ASN A 26 -41.12 -22.07 11.59
N PHE A 27 -40.09 -21.60 10.88
CA PHE A 27 -40.22 -20.54 9.87
C PHE A 27 -40.57 -21.05 8.46
N ASP A 28 -40.88 -22.35 8.32
CA ASP A 28 -41.12 -22.99 7.02
C ASP A 28 -42.59 -23.30 6.71
N ASN A 29 -43.57 -22.79 7.46
CA ASN A 29 -44.99 -22.89 7.04
C ASN A 29 -45.81 -21.70 7.52
N GLU A 30 -46.21 -20.86 6.56
CA GLU A 30 -47.16 -19.73 6.65
C GLU A 30 -46.72 -18.45 7.37
N PHE A 31 -45.63 -17.83 6.91
CA PHE A 31 -45.46 -16.38 7.02
C PHE A 31 -45.34 -15.78 5.61
N ASN A 32 -46.45 -15.25 5.09
CA ASN A 32 -46.37 -14.25 4.02
C ASN A 32 -45.84 -12.97 4.64
N PHE A 33 -44.58 -12.65 4.38
CA PHE A 33 -44.01 -11.35 4.68
C PHE A 33 -44.48 -10.36 3.59
N ASP A 34 -45.59 -9.66 3.82
CA ASP A 34 -45.84 -8.39 3.13
C ASP A 34 -45.01 -7.33 3.86
N PHE A 35 -43.88 -6.98 3.24
CA PHE A 35 -43.03 -5.88 3.68
C PHE A 35 -43.62 -4.61 3.07
N ASP A 36 -44.34 -3.80 3.87
CA ASP A 36 -44.71 -2.44 3.44
C ASP A 36 -43.41 -1.61 3.35
N PHE A 37 -42.88 -1.50 2.14
CA PHE A 37 -41.66 -0.78 1.76
C PHE A 37 -41.93 0.73 1.55
N ASP A 38 -42.92 1.30 2.22
CA ASP A 38 -43.50 2.61 1.86
C ASP A 38 -42.82 3.83 2.54
N GLU A 39 -41.71 3.67 3.26
CA GLU A 39 -41.02 4.85 3.85
C GLU A 39 -39.49 4.88 3.73
N HIS A 40 -38.86 3.83 3.19
CA HIS A 40 -37.46 3.88 2.76
C HIS A 40 -37.28 3.03 1.51
N GLU A 41 -37.53 3.64 0.35
CA GLU A 41 -37.16 3.10 -0.96
C GLU A 41 -35.62 3.09 -1.05
N ILE A 42 -34.97 2.15 -0.36
CA ILE A 42 -33.56 1.85 -0.58
C ILE A 42 -33.49 1.31 -2.00
N ASN A 43 -33.00 2.13 -2.92
CA ASN A 43 -32.79 1.76 -4.30
C ASN A 43 -31.65 0.73 -4.38
N MET A 44 -31.99 -0.55 -4.17
CA MET A 44 -31.04 -1.66 -4.16
C MET A 44 -30.31 -1.78 -5.52
N GLU A 45 -30.93 -1.37 -6.63
CA GLU A 45 -30.26 -1.31 -7.94
C GLU A 45 -29.20 -0.20 -8.01
N GLU A 46 -29.40 0.92 -7.32
CA GLU A 46 -28.41 2.00 -7.25
C GLU A 46 -27.27 1.62 -6.31
N LEU A 47 -27.56 0.96 -5.19
CA LEU A 47 -26.54 0.41 -4.30
C LEU A 47 -25.69 -0.67 -4.99
N GLU A 48 -26.29 -1.56 -5.78
CA GLU A 48 -25.57 -2.57 -6.56
C GLU A 48 -24.65 -1.92 -7.59
N LYS A 49 -25.13 -0.91 -8.32
CA LYS A 49 -24.30 -0.13 -9.27
C LYS A 49 -23.16 0.63 -8.59
N GLU A 50 -23.38 1.16 -7.38
CA GLU A 50 -22.33 1.83 -6.60
C GLU A 50 -21.26 0.83 -6.13
N MET A 51 -21.67 -0.37 -5.72
CA MET A 51 -20.73 -1.44 -5.35
C MET A 51 -19.93 -1.94 -6.55
N GLU A 52 -20.55 -2.15 -7.72
CA GLU A 52 -19.84 -2.53 -8.94
C GLU A 52 -18.78 -1.49 -9.34
N ARG A 53 -19.12 -0.20 -9.28
CA ARG A 53 -18.16 0.89 -9.56
C ARG A 53 -17.02 0.92 -8.56
N LEU A 54 -17.32 0.72 -7.27
CA LEU A 54 -16.30 0.69 -6.24
C LEU A 54 -15.33 -0.48 -6.45
N ASP A 55 -15.82 -1.65 -6.84
CA ASP A 55 -14.99 -2.81 -7.14
C ASP A 55 -14.05 -2.52 -8.34
N GLU A 56 -14.56 -1.89 -9.40
CA GLU A 56 -13.74 -1.46 -10.55
C GLU A 56 -12.65 -0.46 -10.13
N GLU A 57 -13.00 0.57 -9.34
CA GLU A 57 -12.05 1.55 -8.82
C GLU A 57 -10.97 0.91 -7.93
N MET A 58 -11.34 -0.10 -7.14
CA MET A 58 -10.40 -0.84 -6.30
C MET A 58 -9.45 -1.73 -7.11
N ASP A 59 -9.92 -2.31 -8.21
CA ASP A 59 -9.08 -3.09 -9.12
C ASP A 59 -8.06 -2.21 -9.86
N ASP A 60 -8.48 -1.04 -10.34
CA ASP A 60 -7.59 -0.05 -10.95
C ASP A 60 -6.53 0.43 -9.94
N LEU A 61 -6.95 0.78 -8.72
CA LEU A 61 -6.02 1.16 -7.65
C LEU A 61 -5.03 0.03 -7.32
N SER A 62 -5.48 -1.22 -7.32
CA SER A 62 -4.62 -2.40 -7.11
C SER A 62 -3.55 -2.53 -8.19
N LEU A 63 -3.86 -2.18 -9.44
CA LEU A 63 -2.88 -2.15 -10.53
C LEU A 63 -1.88 -1.01 -10.34
N GLU A 64 -2.34 0.20 -10.06
CA GLU A 64 -1.48 1.36 -9.80
C GLU A 64 -0.51 1.10 -8.64
N MET A 65 -1.00 0.50 -7.55
CA MET A 65 -0.15 0.12 -6.40
C MET A 65 0.94 -0.90 -6.78
N LYS A 66 0.63 -1.86 -7.66
CA LYS A 66 1.62 -2.84 -8.13
C LYS A 66 2.69 -2.20 -9.02
N GLU A 67 2.31 -1.20 -9.81
CA GLU A 67 3.26 -0.44 -10.62
C GLU A 67 4.16 0.41 -9.73
N LEU A 68 3.58 1.11 -8.76
CA LEU A 68 4.33 1.89 -7.77
C LEU A 68 5.32 1.01 -6.98
N ASP A 69 4.93 -0.19 -6.55
CA ASP A 69 5.83 -1.13 -5.86
C ASP A 69 7.04 -1.53 -6.72
N LYS A 70 6.86 -1.67 -8.04
CA LYS A 70 7.99 -1.92 -8.97
C LYS A 70 8.90 -0.70 -9.07
N GLU A 71 8.34 0.49 -9.20
CA GLU A 71 9.11 1.74 -9.27
C GLU A 71 9.92 1.98 -7.99
N MET A 72 9.32 1.74 -6.82
CA MET A 72 10.01 1.83 -5.53
C MET A 72 11.18 0.86 -5.45
N LYS A 73 11.02 -0.38 -5.93
CA LYS A 73 12.13 -1.36 -5.98
C LYS A 73 13.27 -0.91 -6.90
N ILE A 74 12.95 -0.29 -8.02
CA ILE A 74 13.97 0.27 -8.93
C ILE A 74 14.70 1.41 -8.21
N LEU A 75 13.97 2.32 -7.57
CA LEU A 75 14.53 3.43 -6.81
C LEU A 75 15.44 2.95 -5.67
N ASP A 76 15.03 1.96 -4.89
CA ASP A 76 15.83 1.41 -3.79
C ASP A 76 17.16 0.82 -4.28
N ASN A 77 17.11 0.05 -5.37
CA ASN A 77 18.31 -0.53 -5.97
C ASN A 77 19.23 0.55 -6.55
N PHE A 78 18.65 1.56 -7.19
CA PHE A 78 19.39 2.70 -7.71
C PHE A 78 20.10 3.50 -6.61
N LEU A 79 19.39 3.85 -5.52
CA LEU A 79 19.96 4.57 -4.38
C LEU A 79 21.06 3.76 -3.70
N LYS A 80 20.88 2.45 -3.56
CA LYS A 80 21.89 1.55 -3.01
C LYS A 80 23.16 1.54 -3.87
N ASP A 81 23.02 1.41 -5.18
CA ASP A 81 24.15 1.43 -6.10
C ASP A 81 24.86 2.79 -6.10
N ILE A 82 24.10 3.90 -6.11
CA ILE A 82 24.65 5.26 -5.99
C ILE A 82 25.47 5.41 -4.71
N LYS A 83 24.93 5.04 -3.55
CA LYS A 83 25.65 5.12 -2.26
C LYS A 83 26.97 4.36 -2.32
N ASN A 84 26.95 3.15 -2.87
CA ASN A 84 28.15 2.33 -2.99
C ASN A 84 29.20 2.96 -3.90
N GLU A 85 28.78 3.53 -5.03
CA GLU A 85 29.71 4.23 -5.93
C GLU A 85 30.25 5.53 -5.32
N LEU A 86 29.44 6.27 -4.57
CA LEU A 86 29.87 7.48 -3.87
C LEU A 86 30.94 7.18 -2.81
N VAL A 87 30.83 6.06 -2.10
CA VAL A 87 31.87 5.58 -1.18
C VAL A 87 33.16 5.23 -1.94
N LYS A 88 33.04 4.48 -3.05
CA LYS A 88 34.20 4.07 -3.86
C LYS A 88 34.93 5.27 -4.48
N ASP A 89 34.17 6.26 -4.92
CA ASP A 89 34.70 7.48 -5.51
C ASP A 89 35.22 8.48 -4.45
N GLY A 90 34.97 8.20 -3.15
CA GLY A 90 35.49 8.97 -2.04
C GLY A 90 34.70 10.23 -1.70
N PHE A 91 33.48 10.39 -2.22
CA PHE A 91 32.59 11.51 -1.90
C PHE A 91 31.98 11.40 -0.51
N ILE A 92 31.79 10.16 -0.03
CA ILE A 92 31.34 9.84 1.33
C ILE A 92 32.22 8.73 1.90
N LYS A 93 32.31 8.63 3.22
CA LYS A 93 33.10 7.60 3.91
C LYS A 93 32.32 6.31 4.05
N THR A 94 31.02 6.42 4.32
CA THR A 94 30.13 5.29 4.53
C THR A 94 28.81 5.49 3.80
N THR A 95 28.06 4.40 3.61
CA THR A 95 26.73 4.46 3.00
C THR A 95 25.66 5.08 3.92
N GLU A 96 26.03 5.42 5.16
CA GLU A 96 25.17 6.08 6.16
C GLU A 96 25.42 7.59 6.21
N ASP A 97 26.39 8.11 5.44
CA ASP A 97 26.66 9.53 5.43
C ASP A 97 25.56 10.29 4.67
N GLU A 98 25.14 11.42 5.23
CA GLU A 98 24.20 12.33 4.58
C GLU A 98 24.81 12.98 3.34
N ILE A 99 24.10 12.97 2.22
CA ILE A 99 24.56 13.57 0.96
C ILE A 99 23.40 14.18 0.16
N ASN A 100 23.66 15.36 -0.38
CA ASN A 100 22.79 16.00 -1.36
C ASN A 100 23.36 15.74 -2.76
N LEU A 101 22.66 14.94 -3.55
CA LEU A 101 23.04 14.61 -4.92
C LEU A 101 22.06 15.28 -5.88
N GLU A 102 22.59 16.06 -6.81
CA GLU A 102 21.81 16.58 -7.94
C GLU A 102 22.41 16.02 -9.23
N LEU A 103 21.57 15.41 -10.07
CA LEU A 103 21.98 14.81 -11.33
C LEU A 103 21.05 15.27 -12.44
N SER A 104 21.63 15.75 -13.53
CA SER A 104 20.91 16.19 -14.73
C SER A 104 21.60 15.64 -15.97
N LYS A 105 21.02 15.96 -17.13
CA LYS A 105 21.62 15.64 -18.43
C LYS A 105 23.01 16.26 -18.62
N ASP A 106 23.24 17.46 -18.10
CA ASP A 106 24.42 18.28 -18.41
C ASP A 106 25.43 18.39 -17.26
N GLU A 107 24.99 18.16 -16.03
CA GLU A 107 25.85 18.24 -14.86
C GLU A 107 25.40 17.35 -13.70
N MET A 108 26.34 17.10 -12.80
CA MET A 108 26.13 16.45 -11.52
C MET A 108 26.79 17.28 -10.41
N GLU A 109 26.11 17.42 -9.29
CA GLU A 109 26.58 18.10 -8.09
C GLU A 109 26.45 17.19 -6.88
N ILE A 110 27.44 17.24 -6.00
CA ILE A 110 27.45 16.55 -4.72
C ILE A 110 27.69 17.60 -3.64
N ASN A 111 26.76 17.73 -2.70
CA ASN A 111 26.79 18.72 -1.63
C ASN A 111 26.98 20.17 -2.15
N GLY A 112 26.43 20.46 -3.33
CA GLY A 112 26.54 21.76 -4.00
C GLY A 112 27.85 21.98 -4.77
N GLU A 113 28.75 20.99 -4.80
CA GLU A 113 29.98 21.05 -5.60
C GLU A 113 29.82 20.25 -6.90
N LYS A 114 30.11 20.91 -8.02
CA LYS A 114 30.05 20.29 -9.35
C LYS A 114 31.12 19.22 -9.52
N THR A 115 30.72 18.05 -9.98
CA THR A 115 31.63 16.94 -10.22
C THR A 115 32.31 17.04 -11.59
N SER A 116 33.36 16.24 -11.79
CA SER A 116 34.02 16.16 -13.09
C SER A 116 33.14 15.46 -14.14
N SER A 117 33.37 15.76 -15.42
CA SER A 117 32.62 15.14 -16.52
C SER A 117 32.71 13.61 -16.55
N SER A 118 33.85 13.04 -16.14
CA SER A 118 33.99 11.57 -16.06
C SER A 118 33.13 10.95 -14.97
N ILE A 119 32.98 11.64 -13.83
CA ILE A 119 32.08 11.21 -12.76
C ILE A 119 30.63 11.37 -13.22
N HIS A 120 30.28 12.52 -13.79
CA HIS A 120 28.93 12.75 -14.31
C HIS A 120 28.47 11.67 -15.31
N GLU A 121 29.31 11.31 -16.29
CA GLU A 121 28.96 10.25 -17.26
C GLU A 121 28.79 8.87 -16.59
N LYS A 122 29.62 8.53 -15.59
CA LYS A 122 29.48 7.28 -14.83
C LYS A 122 28.10 7.18 -14.16
N TYR A 123 27.64 8.26 -13.52
CA TYR A 123 26.36 8.26 -12.80
C TYR A 123 25.16 8.34 -13.76
N LYS A 124 25.31 8.94 -14.95
CA LYS A 124 24.31 8.84 -16.03
C LYS A 124 24.12 7.41 -16.51
N GLU A 125 25.21 6.67 -16.74
CA GLU A 125 25.14 5.26 -17.12
C GLU A 125 24.51 4.41 -16.01
N LEU A 126 24.77 4.75 -14.74
CA LEU A 126 24.12 4.10 -13.62
C LEU A 126 22.61 4.34 -13.61
N TYR A 127 22.16 5.58 -13.85
CA TYR A 127 20.74 5.90 -14.00
C TYR A 127 20.09 5.11 -15.14
N LYS A 128 20.72 5.13 -16.32
CA LYS A 128 20.24 4.43 -17.50
C LYS A 128 20.12 2.92 -17.28
N LYS A 129 21.06 2.32 -16.54
CA LYS A 129 21.01 0.90 -16.18
C LYS A 129 19.77 0.54 -15.35
N HIS A 130 19.36 1.41 -14.43
CA HIS A 130 18.23 1.14 -13.52
C HIS A 130 16.87 1.49 -14.15
N TYR A 131 16.79 2.62 -14.85
CA TYR A 131 15.51 3.11 -15.40
C TYR A 131 15.31 2.80 -16.89
N ASN A 132 16.31 2.25 -17.57
CA ASN A 132 16.31 1.97 -19.02
C ASN A 132 15.93 3.21 -19.86
N LYS A 133 16.27 4.40 -19.39
CA LYS A 133 16.00 5.69 -20.03
C LYS A 133 17.10 6.70 -19.74
N GLU A 134 17.19 7.71 -20.60
CA GLU A 134 18.06 8.86 -20.39
C GLU A 134 17.46 9.82 -19.36
N ILE A 135 18.32 10.63 -18.75
CA ILE A 135 17.88 11.71 -17.84
C ILE A 135 17.29 12.84 -18.68
N ASP A 136 16.00 13.06 -18.52
CA ASP A 136 15.23 14.14 -19.13
C ASP A 136 15.18 15.37 -18.23
N GLU A 137 14.98 15.17 -16.93
CA GLU A 137 14.83 16.23 -15.94
C GLU A 137 15.94 16.19 -14.87
N LYS A 138 16.10 17.30 -14.16
CA LYS A 138 17.04 17.38 -13.04
C LYS A 138 16.47 16.62 -11.84
N ILE A 139 17.21 15.62 -11.38
CA ILE A 139 16.85 14.78 -10.26
C ILE A 139 17.65 15.23 -9.03
N LYS A 140 16.97 15.33 -7.89
CA LYS A 140 17.59 15.68 -6.61
C LYS A 140 17.29 14.62 -5.58
N PHE A 141 18.33 14.16 -4.89
CA PHE A 141 18.21 13.23 -3.77
C PHE A 141 18.88 13.84 -2.55
N GLN A 142 18.11 13.94 -1.48
CA GLN A 142 18.68 14.02 -0.14
C GLN A 142 18.72 12.60 0.40
N ILE A 143 19.92 12.12 0.61
CA ILE A 143 20.17 10.75 1.02
C ILE A 143 20.63 10.82 2.47
N ASN A 144 19.85 10.25 3.37
CA ASN A 144 20.17 10.09 4.80
C ASN A 144 20.66 8.67 5.10
#